data_AF-A0ABC8V1P4-F1
#
_entry.id   AF-A0ABC8V1P4-F1
#
_cell.length_a   1.000
_cell.length_b   1.000
_cell.length_c   1.000
_cell.angle_alpha   90.00
_cell.angle_beta   90.00
_cell.angle_gamma   90.00
#
_symmetry.space_group_name_H-M   'P 1'
#
loop_
_entity.id
_entity.type
_entity.pdbx_description
1 polymer ?
#
loop_
_entity_poly.entity_id
_entity_poly.type
_entity_poly.pdbx_seq_one_letter_code
_entity_poly.pdbx_strand_id
1 'polypeptide(L)' 'EVIGKSVNGTTYAGLRARTTGAPQNHWFGPAGDPRGAGIGTPEAIKLVWSCHREIIYDFGPLPPQWEVPAST' A
#
# COMPACT_ATOMS: atom_id res chain seq x y z
N GLU A 1 -24.26 10.46 0.82
CA GLU A 1 -24.85 9.32 0.11
C GLU A 1 -24.16 8.99 -1.22
N VAL A 2 -23.82 9.96 -2.08
CA VAL A 2 -23.23 9.71 -3.42
C VAL A 2 -21.78 9.18 -3.39
N ILE A 3 -20.90 9.73 -2.54
CA ILE A 3 -19.48 9.32 -2.49
C ILE A 3 -19.35 7.83 -2.13
N GLY A 4 -20.12 7.35 -1.16
CA GLY A 4 -20.11 5.94 -0.73
C GLY A 4 -20.69 4.94 -1.74
N LYS A 5 -21.30 5.42 -2.83
CA LYS A 5 -21.85 4.60 -3.94
C LYS A 5 -21.04 4.79 -5.23
N SER A 6 -19.77 5.19 -5.13
CA SER A 6 -18.87 5.47 -6.27
C SER A 6 -17.47 4.90 -6.05
N VAL A 7 -16.67 4.73 -7.11
CA VAL A 7 -15.39 3.99 -7.06
C VAL A 7 -14.21 4.69 -7.74
N ASN A 8 -14.34 5.93 -8.23
CA ASN A 8 -13.24 6.61 -8.92
C ASN A 8 -12.06 6.83 -7.95
N GLY A 9 -10.86 6.36 -8.34
CA GLY A 9 -9.66 6.40 -7.49
C GLY A 9 -9.09 7.80 -7.22
N THR A 10 -9.61 8.84 -7.88
CA THR A 10 -9.35 10.25 -7.53
C THR A 10 -10.62 11.05 -7.72
N THR A 11 -11.32 11.30 -6.61
CA THR A 11 -12.63 11.97 -6.60
C THR A 11 -12.51 13.31 -5.88
N TYR A 12 -12.81 14.40 -6.58
CA TYR A 12 -12.96 15.72 -5.97
C TYR A 12 -14.42 15.93 -5.56
N ALA A 13 -14.65 16.42 -4.34
CA ALA A 13 -15.98 16.71 -3.82
C ALA A 13 -16.06 18.14 -3.28
N GLY A 14 -17.17 18.84 -3.54
CA GLY A 14 -17.41 20.23 -3.13
C GLY A 14 -17.81 21.13 -4.31
N LEU A 15 -18.17 22.39 -4.02
CA LEU A 15 -18.67 23.34 -5.03
C LEU A 15 -17.65 23.65 -6.15
N ARG A 16 -16.35 23.48 -5.88
CA ARG A 16 -15.24 23.70 -6.83
C ARG A 16 -14.57 22.39 -7.26
N ALA A 17 -15.30 21.27 -7.20
CA ALA A 17 -14.79 19.99 -7.67
C ALA A 17 -14.44 20.05 -9.16
N ARG A 18 -13.42 19.28 -9.55
CA ARG A 18 -12.94 19.15 -10.94
C ARG A 18 -12.56 17.70 -11.20
N THR A 19 -12.31 17.33 -12.45
CA THR A 19 -11.94 15.95 -12.83
C THR A 19 -10.49 15.83 -13.31
N THR A 20 -9.78 16.96 -13.47
CA THR A 20 -8.42 17.03 -14.02
C THR A 20 -7.50 17.85 -13.11
N GLY A 21 -6.19 17.79 -13.36
CA GLY A 21 -5.21 18.62 -12.66
C GLY A 21 -4.98 18.20 -11.20
N ALA A 22 -4.72 16.91 -10.99
CA ALA A 22 -4.17 16.40 -9.75
C ALA A 22 -2.68 16.79 -9.66
N PRO A 23 -2.27 17.66 -8.74
CA PRO A 23 -0.87 17.96 -8.52
C PRO A 23 -0.20 16.81 -7.74
N GLN A 24 1.13 16.86 -7.67
CA GLN A 24 1.98 15.85 -7.02
C GLN A 24 1.75 15.70 -5.51
N ASN A 25 1.08 16.66 -4.87
CA ASN A 25 0.88 16.69 -3.42
C ASN A 25 -0.22 15.71 -2.95
N HIS A 26 -0.95 15.06 -3.85
CA HIS A 26 -1.91 14.02 -3.51
C HIS A 26 -1.92 12.89 -4.53
N TRP A 27 -2.58 11.79 -4.17
CA TRP A 27 -2.73 10.62 -5.03
C TRP A 27 -3.44 10.95 -6.35
N PHE A 28 -2.94 10.38 -7.45
CA PHE A 28 -3.67 10.27 -8.70
C PHE A 28 -3.54 8.84 -9.23
N GLY A 29 -4.66 8.20 -9.53
CA GLY A 29 -4.71 6.82 -10.00
C GLY A 29 -6.14 6.25 -9.93
N PRO A 30 -6.40 5.12 -10.62
CA PRO A 30 -7.68 4.42 -10.54
C PRO A 30 -7.86 3.70 -9.19
N ALA A 31 -9.07 3.18 -8.95
CA ALA A 31 -9.38 2.26 -7.85
C ALA A 31 -10.26 1.12 -8.38
N GLY A 32 -10.46 0.07 -7.58
CA GLY A 32 -11.22 -1.13 -7.97
C GLY A 32 -10.44 -2.12 -8.84
N ASP A 33 -9.14 -1.90 -9.07
CA ASP A 33 -8.24 -2.82 -9.77
C ASP A 33 -6.97 -3.03 -8.93
N PRO A 34 -6.62 -4.27 -8.52
CA PRO A 34 -5.40 -4.55 -7.77
C PRO A 34 -4.11 -4.18 -8.54
N ARG A 35 -4.20 -3.92 -9.84
CA ARG A 35 -3.09 -3.48 -10.70
C ARG A 35 -3.02 -1.96 -10.86
N GLY A 36 -3.95 -1.23 -10.25
CA GLY A 36 -4.04 0.23 -10.37
C GLY A 36 -2.77 0.93 -9.88
N ALA A 37 -2.14 1.70 -10.75
CA ALA A 37 -0.95 2.47 -10.40
C ALA A 37 -1.32 3.85 -9.84
N GLY A 38 -0.56 4.31 -8.84
CA GLY A 38 -0.54 5.70 -8.41
C GLY A 38 0.64 6.46 -9.03
N ILE A 39 0.61 7.79 -8.96
CA ILE A 39 1.75 8.64 -9.34
C ILE A 39 1.93 9.84 -8.40
N GLY A 40 3.15 10.38 -8.32
CA GLY A 40 3.49 11.63 -7.65
C GLY A 40 3.83 11.51 -6.15
N THR A 41 2.95 10.89 -5.37
CA THR A 41 3.12 10.78 -3.90
C THR A 41 4.20 9.78 -3.49
N PRO A 42 4.78 9.91 -2.28
CA PRO A 42 5.67 8.88 -1.73
C PRO A 42 5.02 7.49 -1.67
N GLU A 43 3.73 7.42 -1.35
CA GLU A 43 2.96 6.18 -1.27
C GLU A 43 2.79 5.54 -2.65
N ALA A 44 2.49 6.34 -3.68
CA ALA A 44 2.44 5.86 -5.05
C ALA A 44 3.77 5.29 -5.52
N ILE A 45 4.89 5.94 -5.18
CA ILE A 45 6.23 5.43 -5.53
C ILE A 45 6.51 4.11 -4.81
N LYS A 46 6.27 4.03 -3.49
CA LYS A 46 6.44 2.79 -2.72
C LYS A 46 5.57 1.66 -3.27
N LEU A 47 4.29 1.95 -3.58
CA LEU A 47 3.36 0.96 -4.10
C LEU A 47 3.77 0.43 -5.48
N VAL A 48 4.15 1.33 -6.40
CA VAL A 48 4.37 0.98 -7.81
C VAL A 48 5.79 0.43 -8.05
N TRP A 49 6.79 0.92 -7.30
CA TRP A 49 8.20 0.65 -7.56
C TRP A 49 8.92 -0.09 -6.43
N SER A 50 8.18 -0.60 -5.45
CA SER A 50 8.74 -1.50 -4.44
C SER A 50 7.77 -2.63 -4.12
N CYS A 51 8.27 -3.63 -3.41
CA CYS A 51 7.45 -4.67 -2.81
C CYS A 51 7.90 -4.88 -1.36
N HIS A 52 7.00 -5.45 -0.56
CA HIS A 52 7.37 -5.88 0.77
C HIS A 52 8.32 -7.08 0.69
N ARG A 53 9.42 -7.02 1.44
CA ARG A 53 10.36 -8.12 1.64
C ARG A 53 10.66 -8.22 3.13
N GLU A 54 10.14 -9.26 3.76
CA GLU A 54 10.46 -9.56 5.16
C GLU A 54 11.82 -10.25 5.25
N ILE A 55 12.63 -9.87 6.24
CA ILE A 55 13.94 -10.46 6.49
C ILE A 55 13.97 -10.95 7.94
N ILE A 56 14.02 -12.26 8.11
CA ILE A 56 14.13 -12.90 9.42
C ILE A 56 15.61 -13.17 9.70
N TYR A 57 16.13 -12.51 10.72
CA TYR A 57 17.46 -12.76 11.23
C TYR A 57 17.37 -13.79 12.36
N ASP A 58 17.85 -15.00 12.09
CA ASP A 58 17.92 -16.08 13.08
C ASP A 58 19.38 -16.42 13.32
N PHE A 59 20.04 -15.58 14.13
CA PHE A 59 21.42 -15.79 14.56
C PHE A 59 21.45 -16.14 16.04
N GLY A 60 22.26 -17.14 16.37
CA GLY A 60 22.39 -17.70 17.71
C GLY A 60 23.22 -16.85 18.69
N PRO A 61 23.67 -17.45 19.81
CA PRO A 61 23.80 -18.89 20.04
C PRO A 61 22.48 -19.59 20.42
N LEU A 62 22.43 -20.91 20.22
CA LEU A 62 21.37 -21.75 20.75
C LEU A 62 21.26 -21.58 22.28
N PRO A 63 20.03 -21.50 22.84
CA PRO A 63 19.85 -21.53 24.29
C PRO A 63 20.51 -22.78 24.91
N PRO A 64 21.18 -22.69 26.07
CA PRO A 64 21.90 -23.83 26.65
C PRO A 64 21.02 -25.05 26.98
N GLN A 65 19.71 -24.84 27.18
CA GLN A 65 18.72 -25.87 27.48
C GLN A 65 17.91 -26.28 26.25
N TRP A 66 18.31 -25.86 25.05
CA TRP A 66 17.65 -26.32 23.84
C TRP A 66 17.94 -27.82 23.65
N GLU A 67 16.88 -28.60 23.61
CA GLU A 67 16.91 -30.03 23.28
C GLU A 67 15.97 -30.28 22.10
N VAL A 68 16.20 -31.39 21.37
CA VAL A 68 15.37 -31.76 20.23
C VAL A 68 13.93 -32.02 20.72
N PRO A 69 12.92 -31.28 20.24
CA PRO A 69 11.54 -31.48 20.67
C PRO A 69 10.96 -32.79 20.11
N ALA A 70 9.96 -33.35 20.80
CA ALA A 70 9.18 -34.47 20.27
C ALA A 70 8.46 -34.05 18.97
N SER A 71 8.27 -35.00 18.04
CA SER A 71 7.56 -34.75 16.78
C SER A 71 6.15 -34.23 17.08
N THR A 72 5.82 -33.06 16.53
CA THR A 72 4.47 -32.47 16.55
C THR A 72 3.65 -32.90 15.35
#